data_AF-A0A1J5Q790-F1
#
_entry.id   AF-A0A1J5Q790-F1
#
_cell.length_a   1.000
_cell.length_b   1.000
_cell.length_c   1.000
_cell.angle_alpha   90.00
_cell.angle_beta   90.00
_cell.angle_gamma   90.00
#
_symmetry.space_group_name_H-M   'P 1'
#
loop_
_entity.id
_entity.type
_entity.pdbx_description
1 polymer ?
#
loop_
_entity_poly.entity_id
_entity_poly.type
_entity_poly.pdbx_seq_one_letter_code
_entity_poly.pdbx_strand_id
1 'polypeptide(L)'
;MTIACSGCTTQSYVSTNWILAIIPQPATVQTMTGSVNYALAGVTRPVDTMGNLGSLNSAYLNANFTSQTAAFGVDLTIANKNLVATASAIPLVDGSLEAHTSTGALTVACTGSGCGSGYGGRMNGAILGTAGASAAMEYLLHPVSDTSGAYSDLITGLVALTGTAPAASTSVAGLLGSGVATAGIVGSGLFNGFGVVDNAEFATRMDASGNLIAYTNSSTGQSGQTVSFGAGGAAVIQDGTDVFADGAHNVTVTWGRWGSGYAANANNNNLNASLLPSGGLAFITGSHMTTASELASYGSWSGLASGITGSYSLAPGTFPTGVNGVHSGSLNTASATVDFGTSQISAFNVAGSGGGFGTWNASGSGSIASFTGSGISLSGSCSAGSGSCASPAAITGTAAGGFVGTQAKGLISSIGLTSGADKLGGVAYMKR
;
A
#
# COMPACT_ATOMS: atom_id res chain seq x y z
N MET A 1 -19.09 15.99 22.90
CA MET A 1 -17.62 16.05 23.10
C MET A 1 -17.24 17.52 23.10
N THR A 2 -16.73 18.04 24.22
CA THR A 2 -16.38 19.47 24.36
C THR A 2 -14.86 19.58 24.30
N ILE A 3 -14.31 20.07 23.19
CA ILE A 3 -12.87 20.37 23.09
C ILE A 3 -12.68 21.79 23.61
N ALA A 4 -12.12 21.92 24.81
CA ALA A 4 -11.78 23.22 25.38
C ALA A 4 -10.41 23.67 24.84
N CYS A 5 -10.39 24.68 23.97
CA CYS A 5 -9.18 25.42 23.60
C CYS A 5 -9.30 26.84 24.17
N SER A 6 -8.27 27.33 24.87
CA SER A 6 -8.31 28.67 25.47
C SER A 6 -8.27 29.74 24.38
N GLY A 7 -9.36 30.49 24.22
CA GLY A 7 -9.53 31.50 23.17
C GLY A 7 -10.46 31.08 22.02
N CYS A 8 -10.87 29.81 21.95
CA CYS A 8 -11.96 29.40 21.07
C CYS A 8 -13.30 29.65 21.77
N THR A 9 -14.22 30.34 21.11
CA THR A 9 -15.63 30.28 21.50
C THR A 9 -16.04 28.80 21.50
N THR A 10 -16.71 28.35 22.56
CA THR A 10 -17.18 26.97 22.68
C THR A 10 -18.14 26.67 21.53
N GLN A 11 -17.66 25.99 20.49
CA GLN A 11 -18.49 25.51 19.39
C GLN A 11 -19.31 24.34 19.93
N SER A 12 -20.57 24.60 20.26
CA SER A 12 -21.49 23.55 20.69
C SER A 12 -21.90 22.75 19.46
N TYR A 13 -21.52 21.48 19.39
CA TYR A 13 -21.99 20.59 18.33
C TYR A 13 -23.49 20.34 18.52
N VAL A 14 -24.31 20.91 17.64
CA VAL A 14 -25.77 20.81 17.71
C VAL A 14 -26.32 19.46 17.22
N SER A 15 -25.48 18.63 16.60
CA SER A 15 -25.87 17.31 16.10
C SER A 15 -24.72 16.30 16.09
N THR A 16 -25.06 15.02 16.13
CA THR A 16 -24.15 13.91 15.87
C THR A 16 -24.83 12.99 14.86
N ASN A 17 -24.26 12.89 13.66
CA ASN A 17 -24.74 12.00 12.63
C ASN A 17 -23.98 10.67 12.73
N TRP A 18 -24.68 9.55 12.51
CA TRP A 18 -24.05 8.23 12.48
C TRP A 18 -24.70 7.37 11.40
N ILE A 19 -23.91 6.45 10.84
CA ILE A 19 -24.37 5.38 9.95
C ILE A 19 -23.78 4.07 10.44
N LEU A 20 -24.62 3.02 10.49
CA LEU A 20 -24.18 1.66 10.79
C LEU A 20 -24.29 0.84 9.51
N ALA A 21 -23.18 0.27 9.06
CA ALA A 21 -23.13 -0.53 7.86
C ALA A 21 -22.14 -1.68 7.98
N ILE A 22 -22.39 -2.72 7.18
CA ILE A 22 -21.43 -3.79 6.96
C ILE A 22 -20.40 -3.29 5.95
N ILE A 23 -19.14 -3.26 6.35
CA ILE A 23 -18.03 -2.91 5.46
C ILE A 23 -17.65 -4.18 4.66
N PRO A 24 -17.33 -4.08 3.36
CA PRO A 24 -16.80 -5.21 2.61
C PRO A 24 -15.53 -5.72 3.30
N GLN A 25 -15.19 -7.00 3.11
CA GLN A 25 -13.87 -7.47 3.53
C GLN A 25 -12.78 -6.63 2.83
N PRO A 26 -11.65 -6.32 3.48
CA PRO A 26 -10.54 -5.60 2.85
C PRO A 26 -10.18 -6.20 1.49
N ALA A 27 -9.76 -5.37 0.53
CA ALA A 27 -9.47 -5.73 -0.86
C ALA A 27 -10.65 -6.24 -1.73
N THR A 28 -11.86 -6.47 -1.18
CA THR A 28 -12.99 -7.00 -1.99
C THR A 28 -13.39 -6.01 -3.09
N VAL A 29 -13.36 -4.71 -2.81
CA VAL A 29 -13.73 -3.67 -3.77
C VAL A 29 -12.80 -3.64 -4.98
N GLN A 30 -11.52 -3.93 -4.77
CA GLN A 30 -10.50 -3.98 -5.82
C GLN A 30 -10.68 -5.16 -6.77
N THR A 31 -11.42 -6.19 -6.35
CA THR A 31 -11.77 -7.35 -7.21
C THR A 31 -13.04 -7.13 -8.02
N MET A 32 -13.81 -6.08 -7.75
CA MET A 32 -15.04 -5.78 -8.46
C MET A 32 -14.72 -5.18 -9.84
N THR A 33 -15.59 -5.39 -10.82
CA THR A 33 -15.48 -4.79 -12.16
C THR A 33 -16.81 -4.20 -12.62
N GLY A 34 -16.74 -3.37 -13.66
CA GLY A 34 -17.89 -2.65 -14.22
C GLY A 34 -18.15 -1.34 -13.48
N SER A 35 -19.33 -0.77 -13.73
CA SER A 35 -19.76 0.49 -13.14
C SER A 35 -21.10 0.33 -12.44
N VAL A 36 -21.27 1.04 -11.32
CA VAL A 36 -22.51 1.07 -10.55
C VAL A 36 -22.88 2.51 -10.26
N ASN A 37 -24.13 2.85 -10.56
CA ASN A 37 -24.75 4.10 -10.15
C ASN A 37 -25.55 3.80 -8.88
N TYR A 38 -25.17 4.41 -7.76
CA TYR A 38 -25.86 4.28 -6.49
C TYR A 38 -26.87 5.41 -6.36
N ALA A 39 -28.12 5.03 -6.12
CA ALA A 39 -29.24 5.94 -5.91
C ALA A 39 -29.45 6.25 -4.42
N LEU A 40 -30.01 7.41 -4.11
CA LEU A 40 -30.34 7.83 -2.75
C LEU A 40 -31.33 6.87 -2.09
N ALA A 41 -30.92 6.31 -0.95
CA ALA A 41 -31.74 5.42 -0.13
C ALA A 41 -32.17 6.07 1.19
N GLY A 42 -31.33 6.93 1.77
CA GLY A 42 -31.63 7.65 3.01
C GLY A 42 -30.70 8.83 3.23
N VAL A 43 -31.12 9.79 4.04
CA VAL A 43 -30.34 10.99 4.32
C VAL A 43 -30.65 11.56 5.70
N THR A 44 -29.66 12.17 6.35
CA THR A 44 -29.92 13.13 7.44
C THR A 44 -30.27 14.49 6.86
N ARG A 45 -31.01 15.32 7.60
CA ARG A 45 -31.21 16.71 7.18
C ARG A 45 -29.89 17.47 7.31
N PRO A 46 -29.44 18.23 6.29
CA PRO A 46 -28.28 19.09 6.44
C PRO A 46 -28.48 19.99 7.65
N VAL A 47 -27.45 20.14 8.47
CA VAL A 47 -27.49 20.99 9.67
C VAL A 47 -26.24 21.83 9.74
N ASP A 48 -26.43 23.10 10.07
CA ASP A 48 -25.36 24.08 10.19
C ASP A 48 -24.97 24.33 11.67
N THR A 49 -23.92 25.10 11.93
CA THR A 49 -23.45 25.38 13.31
C THR A 49 -24.42 26.24 14.12
N MET A 50 -25.36 26.90 13.44
CA MET A 50 -26.41 27.72 14.06
C MET A 50 -27.68 26.91 14.34
N GLY A 51 -27.71 25.61 13.96
CA GLY A 51 -28.85 24.73 14.15
C GLY A 51 -29.94 24.90 13.09
N ASN A 52 -29.68 25.62 12.00
CA ASN A 52 -30.60 25.65 10.87
C ASN A 52 -30.66 24.25 10.25
N LEU A 53 -31.87 23.84 9.85
CA LEU A 53 -32.08 22.56 9.17
C LEU A 53 -32.38 22.82 7.70
N GLY A 54 -31.59 22.20 6.83
CA GLY A 54 -31.76 22.23 5.38
C GLY A 54 -32.58 21.06 4.82
N SER A 55 -32.53 20.96 3.50
CA SER A 55 -33.00 19.84 2.69
C SER A 55 -31.89 19.38 1.74
N LEU A 56 -31.71 18.07 1.61
CA LEU A 56 -30.91 17.50 0.53
C LEU A 56 -31.82 17.37 -0.70
N ASN A 57 -31.47 18.06 -1.78
CA ASN A 57 -32.22 18.06 -3.05
C ASN A 57 -31.88 16.83 -3.89
N SER A 58 -30.59 16.49 -3.97
CA SER A 58 -30.11 15.26 -4.63
C SER A 58 -28.77 14.80 -4.07
N ALA A 59 -28.46 13.52 -4.25
CA ALA A 59 -27.12 12.96 -4.05
C ALA A 59 -26.91 11.76 -4.97
N TYR A 60 -25.67 11.55 -5.40
CA TYR A 60 -25.31 10.43 -6.26
C TYR A 60 -23.89 9.95 -5.97
N LEU A 61 -23.63 8.69 -6.31
CA LEU A 61 -22.30 8.12 -6.38
C LEU A 61 -22.25 7.15 -7.57
N ASN A 62 -21.33 7.41 -8.50
CA ASN A 62 -21.10 6.59 -9.68
C ASN A 62 -19.70 6.01 -9.55
N ALA A 63 -19.61 4.72 -9.19
CA ALA A 63 -18.34 4.02 -9.05
C ALA A 63 -18.05 3.23 -10.33
N ASN A 64 -16.82 3.35 -10.83
CA ASN A 64 -16.27 2.51 -11.88
C ASN A 64 -15.16 1.65 -11.27
N PHE A 65 -15.52 0.41 -10.97
CA PHE A 65 -14.64 -0.58 -10.36
C PHE A 65 -13.58 -1.07 -11.36
N THR A 66 -13.84 -0.99 -12.67
CA THR A 66 -12.81 -1.30 -13.68
C THR A 66 -11.69 -0.26 -13.67
N SER A 67 -12.00 1.03 -13.55
CA SER A 67 -11.00 2.11 -13.49
C SER A 67 -10.58 2.48 -12.06
N GLN A 68 -11.13 1.82 -11.04
CA GLN A 68 -10.91 2.11 -9.61
C GLN A 68 -11.11 3.60 -9.28
N THR A 69 -12.17 4.20 -9.83
CA THR A 69 -12.52 5.60 -9.58
C THR A 69 -14.01 5.79 -9.34
N ALA A 70 -14.39 6.88 -8.68
CA ALA A 70 -15.78 7.28 -8.53
C ALA A 70 -15.98 8.77 -8.81
N ALA A 71 -17.22 9.11 -9.15
CA ALA A 71 -17.72 10.48 -9.14
C ALA A 71 -18.90 10.54 -8.18
N PHE A 72 -18.97 11.57 -7.36
CA PHE A 72 -20.03 11.71 -6.37
C PHE A 72 -20.32 13.16 -6.04
N GLY A 73 -21.54 13.42 -5.56
CA GLY A 73 -21.97 14.78 -5.29
C GLY A 73 -23.23 14.86 -4.44
N VAL A 74 -23.43 16.06 -3.88
CA VAL A 74 -24.62 16.45 -3.12
C VAL A 74 -25.10 17.82 -3.59
N ASP A 75 -26.42 18.00 -3.66
CA ASP A 75 -27.11 19.27 -3.86
C ASP A 75 -28.04 19.48 -2.66
N LEU A 76 -27.86 20.59 -1.94
CA LEU A 76 -28.63 20.89 -0.74
C LEU A 76 -28.98 22.36 -0.62
N THR A 77 -30.09 22.64 0.07
CA THR A 77 -30.53 23.98 0.42
C THR A 77 -30.60 24.15 1.93
N ILE A 78 -29.98 25.21 2.47
CA ILE A 78 -29.95 25.52 3.91
C ILE A 78 -29.76 27.03 4.14
N ALA A 79 -30.52 27.61 5.06
CA ALA A 79 -30.39 29.02 5.45
C ALA A 79 -30.27 30.02 4.26
N ASN A 80 -31.14 29.88 3.25
CA ASN A 80 -31.15 30.67 2.00
C ASN A 80 -29.89 30.53 1.12
N LYS A 81 -29.15 29.43 1.27
CA LYS A 81 -28.02 29.01 0.43
C LYS A 81 -28.43 27.76 -0.33
N ASN A 82 -28.05 27.67 -1.60
CA ASN A 82 -28.07 26.44 -2.37
C ASN A 82 -26.63 26.03 -2.68
N LEU A 83 -26.24 24.85 -2.22
CA LEU A 83 -24.88 24.33 -2.25
C LEU A 83 -24.83 23.07 -3.10
N VAL A 84 -23.95 23.06 -4.10
CA VAL A 84 -23.69 21.91 -4.96
C VAL A 84 -22.23 21.52 -4.82
N ALA A 85 -21.96 20.38 -4.20
CA ALA A 85 -20.63 19.84 -4.01
C ALA A 85 -20.43 18.60 -4.88
N THR A 86 -19.39 18.59 -5.72
CA THR A 86 -19.13 17.51 -6.68
C THR A 86 -17.66 17.16 -6.74
N ALA A 87 -17.38 15.87 -6.84
CA ALA A 87 -16.05 15.30 -7.01
C ALA A 87 -16.08 14.29 -8.18
N SER A 88 -15.00 14.23 -8.96
CA SER A 88 -14.89 13.34 -10.11
C SER A 88 -13.51 12.66 -10.15
N ALA A 89 -13.46 11.47 -10.74
CA ALA A 89 -12.24 10.65 -10.84
C ALA A 89 -11.54 10.41 -9.49
N ILE A 90 -12.31 10.30 -8.41
CA ILE A 90 -11.78 10.05 -7.07
C ILE A 90 -11.36 8.59 -6.96
N PRO A 91 -10.11 8.26 -6.60
CA PRO A 91 -9.67 6.88 -6.46
C PRO A 91 -10.47 6.10 -5.42
N LEU A 92 -10.79 4.84 -5.73
CA LEU A 92 -11.33 3.87 -4.78
C LEU A 92 -10.17 3.16 -4.08
N VAL A 93 -10.02 3.37 -2.77
CA VAL A 93 -8.98 2.72 -1.95
C VAL A 93 -9.65 1.96 -0.82
N ASP A 94 -9.65 0.63 -0.90
CA ASP A 94 -10.34 -0.29 0.04
C ASP A 94 -11.81 0.04 0.22
N GLY A 95 -12.45 0.47 -0.87
CA GLY A 95 -13.83 0.95 -0.87
C GLY A 95 -14.03 2.35 -0.32
N SER A 96 -13.00 3.01 0.20
CA SER A 96 -13.07 4.38 0.71
C SER A 96 -12.89 5.41 -0.41
N LEU A 97 -13.49 6.59 -0.20
CA LEU A 97 -13.48 7.75 -1.08
C LEU A 97 -13.24 9.00 -0.24
N GLU A 98 -12.37 9.89 -0.72
CA GLU A 98 -12.06 11.14 -0.04
C GLU A 98 -11.80 12.26 -1.05
N ALA A 99 -12.52 13.38 -0.92
CA ALA A 99 -12.38 14.55 -1.77
C ALA A 99 -12.38 15.83 -0.94
N HIS A 100 -11.41 16.72 -1.19
CA HIS A 100 -11.24 17.99 -0.49
C HIS A 100 -11.09 19.14 -1.47
N THR A 101 -11.56 20.33 -1.09
CA THR A 101 -11.33 21.53 -1.90
C THR A 101 -9.86 21.96 -1.88
N SER A 102 -9.12 21.66 -0.79
CA SER A 102 -7.69 21.99 -0.66
C SER A 102 -6.78 21.21 -1.62
N THR A 103 -7.22 20.02 -2.08
CA THR A 103 -6.51 19.22 -3.07
C THR A 103 -7.03 19.44 -4.49
N GLY A 104 -8.06 20.26 -4.66
CA GLY A 104 -8.76 20.44 -5.95
C GLY A 104 -9.65 19.26 -6.37
N ALA A 105 -9.78 18.23 -5.53
CA ALA A 105 -10.59 17.04 -5.82
C ALA A 105 -12.10 17.26 -5.65
N LEU A 106 -12.48 18.25 -4.83
CA LEU A 106 -13.86 18.66 -4.59
C LEU A 106 -14.09 20.08 -5.14
N THR A 107 -15.22 20.29 -5.80
CA THR A 107 -15.72 21.62 -6.18
C THR A 107 -17.02 21.89 -5.41
N VAL A 108 -17.15 23.07 -4.80
CA VAL A 108 -18.36 23.48 -4.09
C VAL A 108 -18.87 24.80 -4.68
N ALA A 109 -20.01 24.75 -5.38
CA ALA A 109 -20.72 25.94 -5.85
C ALA A 109 -21.75 26.36 -4.82
N CYS A 110 -21.85 27.67 -4.55
CA CYS A 110 -22.84 28.24 -3.64
C CYS A 110 -23.62 29.35 -4.36
N THR A 111 -24.95 29.32 -4.28
CA THR A 111 -25.83 30.40 -4.76
C THR A 111 -26.82 30.83 -3.67
N GLY A 112 -27.27 32.08 -3.72
CA GLY A 112 -28.18 32.65 -2.72
C GLY A 112 -27.53 33.66 -1.76
N SER A 113 -28.33 34.25 -0.88
CA SER A 113 -27.96 35.42 -0.08
C SER A 113 -26.90 35.17 1.01
N GLY A 114 -26.56 33.90 1.31
CA GLY A 114 -25.61 33.51 2.34
C GLY A 114 -24.26 32.98 1.85
N CYS A 115 -23.94 33.13 0.56
CA CYS A 115 -22.78 32.48 -0.05
C CYS A 115 -21.45 33.23 0.05
N GLY A 116 -21.45 34.51 0.44
CA GLY A 116 -20.24 35.30 0.68
C GLY A 116 -19.19 35.16 -0.42
N SER A 117 -17.95 34.84 -0.02
CA SER A 117 -16.77 34.59 -0.87
C SER A 117 -16.73 33.20 -1.51
N GLY A 118 -17.73 32.35 -1.27
CA GLY A 118 -17.78 30.96 -1.71
C GLY A 118 -17.67 29.97 -0.55
N TYR A 119 -17.78 28.68 -0.90
CA TYR A 119 -17.70 27.56 0.04
C TYR A 119 -16.60 26.60 -0.37
N GLY A 120 -16.02 25.94 0.63
CA GLY A 120 -15.15 24.79 0.48
C GLY A 120 -15.65 23.64 1.36
N GLY A 121 -14.83 22.60 1.50
CA GLY A 121 -15.17 21.48 2.35
C GLY A 121 -14.43 20.20 2.03
N ARG A 122 -14.98 19.13 2.60
CA ARG A 122 -14.58 17.75 2.33
C ARG A 122 -15.81 16.86 2.19
N MET A 123 -15.66 15.81 1.42
CA MET A 123 -16.63 14.74 1.35
C MET A 123 -15.89 13.40 1.40
N ASN A 124 -16.37 12.54 2.29
CA ASN A 124 -15.86 11.20 2.48
C ASN A 124 -16.94 10.20 2.10
N GLY A 125 -16.57 9.01 1.65
CA GLY A 125 -17.51 7.95 1.38
C GLY A 125 -16.91 6.57 1.47
N ALA A 126 -17.78 5.57 1.45
CA ALA A 126 -17.39 4.16 1.44
C ALA A 126 -18.36 3.33 0.60
N ILE A 127 -17.84 2.35 -0.12
CA ILE A 127 -18.59 1.22 -0.67
C ILE A 127 -18.85 0.23 0.46
N LEU A 128 -20.11 -0.21 0.56
CA LEU A 128 -20.66 -0.96 1.68
C LEU A 128 -21.38 -2.23 1.21
N GLY A 129 -21.58 -3.15 2.15
CA GLY A 129 -22.20 -4.46 1.91
C GLY A 129 -21.21 -5.47 1.35
N THR A 130 -21.47 -6.75 1.59
CA THR A 130 -20.58 -7.86 1.23
C THR A 130 -20.24 -7.94 -0.26
N ALA A 131 -21.11 -7.42 -1.12
CA ALA A 131 -20.93 -7.39 -2.57
C ALA A 131 -20.87 -5.98 -3.15
N GLY A 132 -20.69 -4.94 -2.33
CA GLY A 132 -20.68 -3.54 -2.82
C GLY A 132 -22.04 -3.09 -3.39
N ALA A 133 -23.16 -3.50 -2.78
CA ALA A 133 -24.50 -3.10 -3.22
C ALA A 133 -25.00 -1.81 -2.53
N SER A 134 -24.21 -1.26 -1.61
CA SER A 134 -24.55 -0.06 -0.86
C SER A 134 -23.36 0.89 -0.81
N ALA A 135 -23.62 2.16 -0.53
CA ALA A 135 -22.57 3.14 -0.28
C ALA A 135 -23.05 4.15 0.75
N ALA A 136 -22.12 4.83 1.40
CA ALA A 136 -22.40 5.93 2.30
C ALA A 136 -21.50 7.10 1.97
N MET A 137 -21.99 8.31 2.20
CA MET A 137 -21.21 9.54 2.09
C MET A 137 -21.47 10.44 3.28
N GLU A 138 -20.43 11.13 3.73
CA GLU A 138 -20.49 12.26 4.63
C GLU A 138 -20.00 13.50 3.86
N TYR A 139 -20.65 14.64 4.09
CA TYR A 139 -20.13 15.93 3.66
C TYR A 139 -19.99 16.87 4.84
N LEU A 140 -18.95 17.69 4.76
CA LEU A 140 -18.69 18.82 5.64
C LEU A 140 -18.32 20.00 4.76
N LEU A 141 -19.21 20.98 4.69
CA LEU A 141 -19.06 22.19 3.88
C LEU A 141 -18.90 23.41 4.79
N HIS A 142 -18.05 24.34 4.42
CA HIS A 142 -17.80 25.55 5.19
C HIS A 142 -17.53 26.73 4.25
N PRO A 143 -17.75 27.99 4.69
CA PRO A 143 -17.30 29.16 3.95
C PRO A 143 -15.79 29.11 3.71
N VAL A 144 -15.32 29.67 2.61
CA VAL A 144 -13.88 29.88 2.41
C VAL A 144 -13.41 30.94 3.42
N SER A 145 -12.59 30.55 4.39
CA SER A 145 -12.15 31.46 5.47
C SER A 145 -11.31 32.61 4.94
N ASP A 146 -11.62 33.82 5.38
CA ASP A 146 -10.73 34.97 5.29
C ASP A 146 -9.65 34.87 6.39
N THR A 147 -8.55 34.18 6.07
CA THR A 147 -7.26 34.20 6.81
C THR A 147 -7.21 33.82 8.31
N SER A 148 -8.34 33.65 9.01
CA SER A 148 -8.41 33.47 10.47
C SER A 148 -8.54 32.01 10.94
N GLY A 149 -8.70 31.05 10.01
CA GLY A 149 -8.78 29.62 10.30
C GLY A 149 -10.06 29.15 11.03
N ALA A 150 -10.92 30.08 11.48
CA ALA A 150 -12.23 29.75 12.03
C ALA A 150 -13.30 29.84 10.94
N TYR A 151 -14.13 28.81 10.81
CA TYR A 151 -15.29 28.84 9.92
C TYR A 151 -16.48 29.47 10.64
N SER A 152 -17.07 30.50 10.05
CA SER A 152 -18.30 31.12 10.57
C SER A 152 -19.52 30.21 10.45
N ASP A 153 -19.42 29.16 9.63
CA ASP A 153 -20.46 28.17 9.41
C ASP A 153 -19.85 26.80 9.07
N LEU A 154 -20.51 25.71 9.48
CA LEU A 154 -20.15 24.34 9.15
C LEU A 154 -21.44 23.55 8.90
N ILE A 155 -21.63 23.11 7.67
CA ILE A 155 -22.81 22.37 7.23
C ILE A 155 -22.41 20.90 7.08
N THR A 156 -23.12 20.01 7.77
CA THR A 156 -22.81 18.57 7.76
C THR A 156 -24.04 17.72 7.43
N GLY A 157 -23.80 16.52 6.92
CA GLY A 157 -24.84 15.51 6.75
C GLY A 157 -24.32 14.17 6.24
N LEU A 158 -25.17 13.16 6.32
CA LEU A 158 -24.91 11.80 5.85
C LEU A 158 -25.90 11.41 4.76
N VAL A 159 -25.41 10.66 3.79
CA VAL A 159 -26.15 10.10 2.68
C VAL A 159 -25.94 8.58 2.68
N ALA A 160 -27.01 7.81 2.67
CA ALA A 160 -27.00 6.38 2.39
C ALA A 160 -27.50 6.15 0.97
N LEU A 161 -26.80 5.31 0.22
CA LEU A 161 -27.07 5.02 -1.18
C LEU A 161 -27.14 3.50 -1.41
N THR A 162 -27.90 3.08 -2.41
CA THR A 162 -28.00 1.67 -2.83
C THR A 162 -27.87 1.55 -4.34
N GLY A 163 -27.22 0.49 -4.79
CA GLY A 163 -27.04 0.18 -6.21
C GLY A 163 -27.14 -1.32 -6.45
N THR A 164 -27.11 -1.72 -7.72
CA THR A 164 -26.92 -3.13 -8.08
C THR A 164 -25.49 -3.54 -7.76
N ALA A 165 -25.29 -4.67 -7.08
CA ALA A 165 -23.95 -5.17 -6.80
C ALA A 165 -23.11 -5.26 -8.09
N PRO A 166 -21.88 -4.73 -8.13
CA PRO A 166 -20.98 -4.92 -9.26
C PRO A 166 -20.66 -6.40 -9.47
N ALA A 167 -20.23 -6.75 -10.68
CA ALA A 167 -19.74 -8.09 -10.94
C ALA A 167 -18.44 -8.31 -10.17
N ALA A 168 -18.37 -9.37 -9.38
CA ALA A 168 -17.10 -9.88 -8.89
C ALA A 168 -16.31 -10.37 -10.11
N SER A 169 -15.06 -9.93 -10.27
CA SER A 169 -14.24 -10.45 -11.35
C SER A 169 -13.94 -11.93 -11.10
N THR A 170 -14.42 -12.82 -11.97
CA THR A 170 -14.02 -14.24 -11.98
C THR A 170 -12.62 -14.43 -12.57
N SER A 171 -12.06 -13.39 -13.18
CA SER A 171 -10.73 -13.36 -13.78
C SER A 171 -10.02 -12.12 -13.26
N VAL A 172 -9.38 -12.21 -12.10
CA VAL A 172 -8.63 -11.09 -11.54
C VAL A 172 -7.31 -10.93 -12.30
N ALA A 173 -7.40 -10.49 -13.55
CA ALA A 173 -6.28 -9.99 -14.31
C ALA A 173 -6.03 -8.55 -13.85
N GLY A 174 -5.26 -8.38 -12.77
CA GLY A 174 -4.52 -7.14 -12.57
C GLY A 174 -4.42 -6.53 -11.18
N LEU A 175 -5.22 -6.93 -10.17
CA LEU A 175 -5.10 -6.34 -8.83
C LEU A 175 -5.65 -7.23 -7.70
N LEU A 176 -5.06 -8.41 -7.51
CA LEU A 176 -5.09 -9.10 -6.21
C LEU A 176 -3.86 -8.63 -5.42
N GLY A 177 -3.97 -8.53 -4.10
CA GLY A 177 -2.99 -7.92 -3.18
C GLY A 177 -1.58 -7.80 -3.73
N SER A 178 -1.20 -6.59 -4.17
CA SER A 178 0.15 -6.30 -4.61
C SER A 178 1.02 -6.16 -3.37
N GLY A 179 1.72 -7.23 -2.98
CA GLY A 179 2.72 -7.13 -1.94
C GLY A 179 4.02 -6.61 -2.52
N VAL A 180 4.65 -5.69 -1.79
CA VAL A 180 6.01 -5.24 -2.09
C VAL A 180 6.95 -5.78 -1.03
N ALA A 181 8.02 -6.43 -1.47
CA ALA A 181 9.22 -6.55 -0.66
C ALA A 181 10.20 -5.47 -1.13
N THR A 182 10.56 -4.54 -0.24
CA THR A 182 11.62 -3.57 -0.49
C THR A 182 12.86 -3.96 0.32
N ALA A 183 14.04 -3.76 -0.26
CA ALA A 183 15.30 -3.82 0.47
C ALA A 183 16.09 -2.54 0.20
N GLY A 184 16.14 -1.67 1.21
CA GLY A 184 16.93 -0.44 1.21
C GLY A 184 17.98 -0.47 2.31
N ILE A 185 19.21 -0.08 1.98
CA ILE A 185 20.25 0.11 2.98
C ILE A 185 20.29 1.60 3.33
N VAL A 186 19.83 1.97 4.52
CA VAL A 186 20.03 3.33 5.05
C VAL A 186 21.30 3.35 5.91
N GLY A 187 22.12 4.39 5.78
CA GLY A 187 23.49 4.46 6.33
C GLY A 187 23.71 4.08 7.80
N SER A 188 24.98 3.77 8.09
CA SER A 188 25.71 3.51 9.37
C SER A 188 25.12 2.66 10.51
N GLY A 189 23.82 2.41 10.62
CA GLY A 189 23.26 1.87 11.87
C GLY A 189 22.51 0.55 11.78
N LEU A 190 21.40 0.53 11.06
CA LEU A 190 20.40 -0.53 11.18
C LEU A 190 19.75 -0.81 9.81
N PHE A 191 19.66 -2.09 9.42
CA PHE A 191 18.68 -2.54 8.45
C PHE A 191 17.30 -2.38 9.11
N ASN A 192 16.70 -1.20 9.00
CA ASN A 192 15.43 -0.90 9.65
C ASN A 192 14.32 -0.95 8.61
N GLY A 193 13.50 -2.01 8.67
CA GLY A 193 12.28 -2.15 7.87
C GLY A 193 12.38 -3.14 6.71
N PHE A 194 12.66 -4.41 7.00
CA PHE A 194 12.22 -5.49 6.12
C PHE A 194 10.74 -5.76 6.41
N GLY A 195 9.87 -5.29 5.53
CA GLY A 195 8.45 -5.65 5.55
C GLY A 195 8.11 -6.23 4.20
N VAL A 196 7.72 -7.50 4.16
CA VAL A 196 6.82 -7.94 3.10
C VAL A 196 5.47 -7.40 3.48
N VAL A 197 5.04 -6.42 2.70
CA VAL A 197 3.84 -5.67 3.01
C VAL A 197 2.68 -6.39 2.32
N ASP A 198 2.03 -7.31 3.03
CA ASP A 198 0.87 -8.09 2.54
C ASP A 198 -0.47 -7.35 2.75
N ASN A 199 -0.46 -6.02 2.76
CA ASN A 199 -1.64 -5.24 3.11
C ASN A 199 -2.10 -4.35 1.94
N ALA A 200 -3.40 -4.46 1.65
CA ALA A 200 -4.15 -3.61 0.71
C ALA A 200 -4.07 -2.10 1.02
N GLU A 201 -3.65 -1.74 2.24
CA GLU A 201 -3.48 -0.37 2.72
C GLU A 201 -2.31 0.39 2.06
N PHE A 202 -1.43 -0.30 1.32
CA PHE A 202 -0.26 0.31 0.71
C PHE A 202 -0.43 0.51 -0.79
N ALA A 203 -0.63 1.77 -1.18
CA ALA A 203 -0.66 2.15 -2.58
C ALA A 203 0.75 2.08 -3.18
N THR A 204 1.04 1.02 -3.93
CA THR A 204 2.07 1.06 -4.96
C THR A 204 1.53 1.81 -6.17
N ARG A 205 2.33 2.73 -6.70
CA ARG A 205 2.07 3.37 -7.98
C ARG A 205 3.08 2.84 -8.97
N MET A 206 2.59 2.22 -10.03
CA MET A 206 3.38 1.83 -11.19
C MET A 206 3.20 2.88 -12.30
N ASP A 207 4.20 3.06 -13.15
CA ASP A 207 4.01 3.75 -14.44
C ASP A 207 3.37 2.82 -15.49
N ALA A 208 3.11 3.34 -16.69
CA ALA A 208 2.52 2.58 -17.79
C ALA A 208 3.41 1.42 -18.30
N SER A 209 4.70 1.44 -17.96
CA SER A 209 5.67 0.39 -18.29
C SER A 209 5.78 -0.66 -17.18
N GLY A 210 5.02 -0.51 -16.08
CA GLY A 210 5.06 -1.39 -14.92
C GLY A 210 6.17 -1.08 -13.92
N ASN A 211 6.89 0.05 -14.06
CA ASN A 211 7.92 0.40 -13.10
C ASN A 211 7.31 1.00 -11.83
N LEU A 212 7.84 0.61 -10.67
CA LEU A 212 7.46 1.24 -9.41
C LEU A 212 7.94 2.70 -9.40
N ILE A 213 7.01 3.65 -9.36
CA ILE A 213 7.28 5.11 -9.28
C ILE A 213 7.02 5.68 -7.89
N ALA A 214 6.19 5.02 -7.10
CA ALA A 214 6.03 5.31 -5.68
C ALA A 214 5.51 4.08 -4.92
N TYR A 215 5.83 3.98 -3.64
CA TYR A 215 5.18 3.05 -2.72
C TYR A 215 4.95 3.74 -1.39
N THR A 216 3.99 3.23 -0.64
CA THR A 216 3.72 3.72 0.70
C THR A 216 4.16 2.65 1.69
N ASN A 217 4.76 3.03 2.81
CA ASN A 217 5.17 2.11 3.87
C ASN A 217 4.80 2.71 5.24
N SER A 218 4.18 1.92 6.11
CA SER A 218 3.89 2.32 7.48
C SER A 218 5.17 2.12 8.27
N SER A 219 5.83 3.21 8.66
CA SER A 219 6.98 3.05 9.55
C SER A 219 6.47 2.62 10.93
N THR A 220 6.82 1.42 11.36
CA THR A 220 6.42 0.88 12.68
C THR A 220 7.08 1.62 13.85
N GLY A 221 8.04 2.51 13.58
CA GLY A 221 8.77 3.27 14.59
C GLY A 221 8.22 4.66 14.94
N GLN A 222 7.27 5.21 14.16
CA GLN A 222 6.65 6.50 14.47
C GLN A 222 5.12 6.39 14.34
N SER A 223 4.45 6.11 15.46
CA SER A 223 3.00 6.26 15.70
C SER A 223 2.08 6.20 14.46
N GLY A 224 2.04 5.07 13.76
CA GLY A 224 1.07 4.83 12.68
C GLY A 224 1.18 5.79 11.49
N GLN A 225 2.31 6.48 11.31
CA GLN A 225 2.50 7.33 10.14
C GLN A 225 2.80 6.49 8.90
N THR A 226 1.88 6.58 7.97
CA THR A 226 2.03 6.17 6.57
C THR A 226 3.05 7.11 5.91
N VAL A 227 4.16 6.56 5.40
CA VAL A 227 5.19 7.32 4.68
C VAL A 227 5.12 6.93 3.20
N SER A 228 4.79 7.89 2.35
CA SER A 228 4.76 7.70 0.89
C SER A 228 6.15 8.00 0.33
N PHE A 229 6.81 7.01 -0.25
CA PHE A 229 8.08 7.15 -0.95
C PHE A 229 7.81 7.29 -2.45
N GLY A 230 8.09 8.46 -3.02
CA GLY A 230 8.19 8.62 -4.47
C GLY A 230 9.63 8.45 -4.95
N ALA A 231 9.85 8.01 -6.20
CA ALA A 231 11.17 7.96 -6.79
C ALA A 231 11.88 9.33 -6.78
N GLY A 232 11.14 10.45 -6.68
CA GLY A 232 11.66 11.79 -6.36
C GLY A 232 12.78 12.30 -7.29
N GLY A 233 12.85 11.76 -8.52
CA GLY A 233 13.90 12.03 -9.50
C GLY A 233 14.96 10.94 -9.65
N ALA A 234 14.95 9.89 -8.81
CA ALA A 234 15.77 8.70 -8.99
C ALA A 234 15.34 7.94 -10.25
N ALA A 235 16.29 7.68 -11.14
CA ALA A 235 16.04 6.86 -12.32
C ALA A 235 15.88 5.38 -11.92
N VAL A 236 14.97 4.67 -12.57
CA VAL A 236 14.98 3.20 -12.55
C VAL A 236 16.21 2.76 -13.35
N ILE A 237 17.19 2.16 -12.68
CA ILE A 237 18.46 1.73 -13.29
C ILE A 237 18.48 0.24 -13.63
N GLN A 238 17.48 -0.49 -13.15
CA GLN A 238 17.25 -1.89 -13.46
C GLN A 238 15.78 -2.19 -13.21
N ASP A 239 15.17 -2.98 -14.07
CA ASP A 239 13.81 -3.47 -13.93
C ASP A 239 13.68 -4.83 -14.64
N GLY A 240 12.56 -5.49 -14.38
CA GLY A 240 12.20 -6.69 -15.10
C GLY A 240 10.86 -7.22 -14.60
N THR A 241 10.27 -8.10 -15.41
CA THR A 241 9.00 -8.74 -15.11
C THR A 241 9.09 -10.22 -15.49
N ASP A 242 8.52 -11.08 -14.65
CA ASP A 242 8.25 -12.48 -14.93
C ASP A 242 6.75 -12.73 -14.81
N VAL A 243 6.22 -13.60 -15.66
CA VAL A 243 4.82 -14.02 -15.61
C VAL A 243 4.80 -15.54 -15.55
N PHE A 244 4.05 -16.09 -14.60
CA PHE A 244 3.91 -17.54 -14.47
C PHE A 244 2.48 -18.00 -14.25
N ALA A 245 2.19 -19.18 -14.78
CA ALA A 245 0.90 -19.82 -14.61
C ALA A 245 0.76 -20.39 -13.20
N ASP A 246 -0.31 -20.01 -12.53
CA ASP A 246 -0.65 -20.39 -11.18
C ASP A 246 -2.10 -20.85 -11.08
N GLY A 247 -2.32 -22.16 -11.17
CA GLY A 247 -3.66 -22.71 -11.40
C GLY A 247 -4.27 -22.19 -12.70
N ALA A 248 -5.43 -21.52 -12.58
CA ALA A 248 -6.15 -20.90 -13.69
C ALA A 248 -5.74 -19.43 -13.94
N HIS A 249 -4.80 -18.90 -13.15
CA HIS A 249 -4.42 -17.49 -13.18
C HIS A 249 -2.98 -17.33 -13.67
N ASN A 250 -2.66 -16.16 -14.21
CA ASN A 250 -1.28 -15.74 -14.43
C ASN A 250 -0.88 -14.78 -13.32
N VAL A 251 0.27 -15.01 -12.71
CA VAL A 251 0.83 -14.16 -11.68
C VAL A 251 2.04 -13.43 -12.25
N THR A 252 2.04 -12.11 -12.09
CA THR A 252 3.10 -11.23 -12.56
C THR A 252 3.97 -10.83 -11.38
N VAL A 253 5.28 -10.99 -11.53
CA VAL A 253 6.27 -10.50 -10.57
C VAL A 253 7.07 -9.43 -11.27
N THR A 254 7.08 -8.21 -10.71
CA THR A 254 7.85 -7.09 -11.23
C THR A 254 8.89 -6.68 -10.21
N TRP A 255 10.14 -6.56 -10.65
CA TRP A 255 11.25 -6.12 -9.81
C TRP A 255 11.96 -4.95 -10.45
N GLY A 256 12.72 -4.23 -9.64
CA GLY A 256 13.59 -3.19 -10.15
C GLY A 256 14.43 -2.53 -9.07
N ARG A 257 15.20 -1.56 -9.49
CA ARG A 257 16.12 -0.81 -8.65
C ARG A 257 16.10 0.65 -9.06
N TRP A 258 15.82 1.51 -8.10
CA TRP A 258 16.07 2.94 -8.24
C TRP A 258 17.55 3.21 -8.06
N GLY A 259 18.12 4.09 -8.86
CA GLY A 259 19.50 4.57 -8.71
C GLY A 259 19.66 5.53 -7.53
N SER A 260 20.74 6.30 -7.54
CA SER A 260 20.91 7.40 -6.60
C SER A 260 19.87 8.51 -6.86
N GLY A 261 19.43 9.17 -5.79
CA GLY A 261 18.39 10.21 -5.84
C GLY A 261 17.79 10.47 -4.46
N TYR A 262 16.61 11.06 -4.42
CA TYR A 262 15.91 11.38 -3.18
C TYR A 262 14.58 10.64 -3.16
N ALA A 263 14.27 9.94 -2.08
CA ALA A 263 12.89 9.54 -1.83
C ALA A 263 12.22 10.65 -1.00
N ALA A 264 11.18 11.27 -1.57
CA ALA A 264 10.42 12.30 -0.87
C ALA A 264 9.26 11.67 -0.12
N ASN A 265 9.12 11.98 1.18
CA ASN A 265 7.92 11.69 1.95
C ASN A 265 6.80 12.63 1.48
N ALA A 266 5.78 12.09 0.79
CA ALA A 266 4.71 12.93 0.24
C ALA A 266 3.82 13.61 1.30
N ASN A 267 3.89 13.16 2.56
CA ASN A 267 2.90 13.51 3.58
C ASN A 267 3.35 14.66 4.50
N ASN A 268 4.58 15.14 4.35
CA ASN A 268 5.08 16.31 5.07
C ASN A 268 5.71 17.29 4.09
N ASN A 269 5.17 18.51 4.02
CA ASN A 269 5.79 19.64 3.30
C ASN A 269 7.22 19.98 3.81
N ASN A 270 7.65 19.36 4.91
CA ASN A 270 9.06 19.25 5.27
C ASN A 270 9.71 18.08 4.52
N LEU A 271 10.27 18.39 3.36
CA LEU A 271 11.22 17.59 2.59
C LEU A 271 12.43 17.18 3.45
N ASN A 272 12.26 16.25 4.38
CA ASN A 272 13.37 15.38 4.77
C ASN A 272 13.54 14.37 3.64
N ALA A 273 14.12 14.87 2.54
CA ALA A 273 14.63 14.06 1.45
C ALA A 273 15.68 13.12 2.06
N SER A 274 15.26 11.91 2.41
CA SER A 274 16.23 10.87 2.72
C SER A 274 16.91 10.56 1.40
N LEU A 275 18.18 10.97 1.30
CA LEU A 275 19.04 10.56 0.20
C LEU A 275 18.92 9.03 0.10
N LEU A 276 18.47 8.55 -1.05
CA LEU A 276 18.64 7.14 -1.35
C LEU A 276 20.15 6.89 -1.23
N PRO A 277 20.57 5.79 -0.58
CA PRO A 277 21.97 5.42 -0.57
C PRO A 277 22.49 5.47 -2.01
N SER A 278 23.77 5.79 -2.19
CA SER A 278 24.43 5.69 -3.51
C SER A 278 24.19 4.33 -4.19
N GLY A 279 23.83 3.30 -3.41
CA GLY A 279 23.50 1.95 -3.86
C GLY A 279 22.09 1.76 -4.37
N GLY A 280 21.24 2.78 -4.31
CA GLY A 280 19.86 2.68 -4.77
C GLY A 280 18.96 1.83 -3.87
N LEU A 281 17.69 1.73 -4.25
CA LEU A 281 16.67 0.93 -3.56
C LEU A 281 16.23 -0.19 -4.49
N ALA A 282 16.37 -1.45 -4.06
CA ALA A 282 15.84 -2.58 -4.79
C ALA A 282 14.41 -2.90 -4.30
N PHE A 283 13.53 -3.23 -5.24
CA PHE A 283 12.16 -3.60 -4.98
C PHE A 283 11.76 -4.82 -5.78
N ILE A 284 10.83 -5.59 -5.23
CA ILE A 284 10.12 -6.65 -5.93
C ILE A 284 8.66 -6.66 -5.48
N THR A 285 7.78 -6.86 -6.45
CA THR A 285 6.34 -6.86 -6.27
C THR A 285 5.75 -8.10 -6.91
N GLY A 286 4.74 -8.70 -6.28
CA GLY A 286 3.94 -9.75 -6.89
C GLY A 286 2.50 -9.28 -7.07
N SER A 287 1.86 -9.61 -8.19
CA SER A 287 0.45 -9.26 -8.46
C SER A 287 -0.55 -10.11 -7.67
N HIS A 288 -0.07 -11.02 -6.83
CA HIS A 288 -0.85 -11.84 -5.91
C HIS A 288 0.08 -12.40 -4.84
N MET A 289 0.07 -11.85 -3.64
CA MET A 289 0.73 -12.50 -2.50
C MET A 289 -0.09 -13.68 -2.01
N THR A 290 0.57 -14.78 -1.68
CA THR A 290 -0.12 -15.92 -1.07
C THR A 290 -0.50 -15.55 0.37
N THR A 291 -1.80 -15.51 0.63
CA THR A 291 -2.36 -15.22 1.96
C THR A 291 -2.12 -16.36 2.94
N ALA A 292 -2.25 -16.08 4.23
CA ALA A 292 -2.15 -17.10 5.28
C ALA A 292 -3.23 -18.20 5.14
N SER A 293 -4.43 -17.86 4.68
CA SER A 293 -5.51 -18.82 4.44
C SER A 293 -5.23 -19.71 3.22
N GLU A 294 -4.69 -19.14 2.13
CA GLU A 294 -4.23 -19.91 0.97
C GLU A 294 -3.10 -20.87 1.38
N LEU A 295 -2.11 -20.39 2.14
CA LEU A 295 -1.04 -21.24 2.69
C LEU A 295 -1.58 -22.36 3.60
N ALA A 296 -2.54 -22.05 4.48
CA ALA A 296 -3.18 -23.05 5.33
C ALA A 296 -3.98 -24.09 4.51
N SER A 297 -4.57 -23.67 3.39
CA SER A 297 -5.35 -24.57 2.53
C SER A 297 -4.50 -25.68 1.90
N TYR A 298 -3.18 -25.46 1.73
CA TYR A 298 -2.24 -26.50 1.27
C TYR A 298 -2.22 -27.74 2.17
N GLY A 299 -2.35 -27.55 3.48
CA GLY A 299 -2.38 -28.66 4.44
C GLY A 299 -3.68 -29.47 4.38
N SER A 300 -4.74 -28.91 3.80
CA SER A 300 -6.08 -29.51 3.74
C SER A 300 -6.45 -30.11 2.39
N TRP A 301 -5.59 -29.97 1.37
CA TRP A 301 -5.87 -30.49 0.04
C TRP A 301 -5.91 -32.03 0.12
N SER A 302 -7.12 -32.59 0.07
CA SER A 302 -7.53 -33.92 0.53
C SER A 302 -6.97 -35.12 -0.25
N GLY A 303 -5.78 -34.99 -0.84
CA GLY A 303 -5.07 -36.05 -1.55
C GLY A 303 -3.55 -36.02 -1.39
N LEU A 304 -2.98 -35.12 -0.58
CA LEU A 304 -1.53 -34.97 -0.44
C LEU A 304 -1.10 -35.32 0.99
N ALA A 305 -0.36 -36.43 1.11
CA ALA A 305 0.23 -36.89 2.36
C ALA A 305 1.23 -35.86 2.94
N SER A 306 1.46 -35.93 4.25
CA SER A 306 2.54 -35.23 4.96
C SER A 306 3.85 -35.23 4.14
N GLY A 307 4.44 -34.06 3.90
CA GLY A 307 5.70 -33.91 3.14
C GLY A 307 5.59 -33.08 1.84
N ILE A 308 4.67 -32.12 1.73
CA ILE A 308 4.63 -31.20 0.59
C ILE A 308 5.80 -30.24 0.69
N THR A 309 6.90 -30.58 0.03
CA THR A 309 8.07 -29.70 -0.12
C THR A 309 7.99 -28.91 -1.42
N GLY A 310 8.10 -27.58 -1.34
CA GLY A 310 8.39 -26.70 -2.47
C GLY A 310 9.88 -26.40 -2.52
N SER A 311 10.51 -26.64 -3.66
CA SER A 311 11.89 -26.24 -3.92
C SER A 311 11.88 -25.02 -4.84
N TYR A 312 12.40 -23.90 -4.36
CA TYR A 312 12.47 -22.64 -5.08
C TYR A 312 13.90 -22.38 -5.52
N SER A 313 14.07 -21.90 -6.75
CA SER A 313 15.36 -21.53 -7.32
C SER A 313 15.32 -20.12 -7.88
N LEU A 314 16.47 -19.44 -7.85
CA LEU A 314 16.61 -18.05 -8.31
C LEU A 314 16.07 -17.90 -9.73
N ALA A 315 15.07 -17.05 -9.86
CA ALA A 315 14.58 -16.55 -11.14
C ALA A 315 15.30 -15.23 -11.48
N PRO A 316 15.16 -14.70 -12.71
CA PRO A 316 15.69 -13.38 -13.04
C PRO A 316 15.23 -12.33 -12.00
N GLY A 317 16.13 -11.46 -11.58
CA GLY A 317 15.88 -10.54 -10.48
C GLY A 317 16.91 -9.42 -10.36
N THR A 318 16.71 -8.56 -9.38
CA THR A 318 17.63 -7.43 -9.11
C THR A 318 18.98 -7.89 -8.62
N PHE A 319 19.99 -7.09 -8.89
CA PHE A 319 21.32 -7.28 -8.34
C PHE A 319 21.41 -6.77 -6.89
N PRO A 320 22.08 -7.50 -5.97
CA PRO A 320 22.32 -7.01 -4.62
C PRO A 320 23.27 -5.82 -4.65
N THR A 321 23.12 -4.94 -3.67
CA THR A 321 23.86 -3.69 -3.54
C THR A 321 24.61 -3.68 -2.21
N GLY A 322 25.85 -3.19 -2.24
CA GLY A 322 26.59 -2.93 -1.02
C GLY A 322 26.29 -1.56 -0.46
N VAL A 323 26.60 -1.38 0.82
CA VAL A 323 26.25 -0.18 1.61
C VAL A 323 26.92 1.11 1.21
N ASN A 324 27.99 1.03 0.44
CA ASN A 324 28.66 2.22 -0.10
C ASN A 324 28.11 2.63 -1.46
N GLY A 325 27.25 1.80 -2.07
CA GLY A 325 26.64 2.06 -3.37
C GLY A 325 27.57 2.12 -4.57
N VAL A 326 28.88 2.08 -4.33
CA VAL A 326 29.92 2.11 -5.35
C VAL A 326 29.99 0.78 -6.10
N HIS A 327 29.56 -0.33 -5.50
CA HIS A 327 29.71 -1.65 -6.10
C HIS A 327 28.36 -2.30 -6.38
N SER A 328 28.15 -2.63 -7.65
CA SER A 328 27.15 -3.58 -8.10
C SER A 328 27.62 -5.01 -7.77
N GLY A 329 26.74 -5.78 -7.15
CA GLY A 329 26.90 -7.23 -7.00
C GLY A 329 26.08 -8.00 -8.03
N SER A 330 26.15 -9.31 -7.94
CA SER A 330 25.26 -10.29 -8.55
C SER A 330 24.79 -11.23 -7.46
N LEU A 331 23.50 -11.57 -7.47
CA LEU A 331 23.02 -12.74 -6.75
C LEU A 331 23.30 -13.92 -7.67
N ASN A 332 24.26 -14.76 -7.30
CA ASN A 332 24.65 -15.90 -8.13
C ASN A 332 23.66 -17.03 -7.95
N THR A 333 23.25 -17.27 -6.71
CA THR A 333 22.22 -18.25 -6.36
C THR A 333 21.35 -17.74 -5.22
N ALA A 334 20.08 -18.13 -5.26
CA ALA A 334 19.17 -18.09 -4.13
C ALA A 334 18.28 -19.32 -4.25
N SER A 335 18.05 -20.00 -3.14
CA SER A 335 17.13 -21.13 -3.10
C SER A 335 16.46 -21.25 -1.76
N ALA A 336 15.24 -21.80 -1.77
CA ALA A 336 14.52 -22.14 -0.57
C ALA A 336 13.90 -23.53 -0.72
N THR A 337 13.94 -24.33 0.35
CA THR A 337 13.12 -25.53 0.48
C THR A 337 12.11 -25.26 1.58
N VAL A 338 10.82 -25.38 1.24
CA VAL A 338 9.69 -25.05 2.11
C VAL A 338 8.86 -26.29 2.31
N ASP A 339 8.70 -26.73 3.55
CA ASP A 339 7.76 -27.76 3.95
C ASP A 339 6.47 -27.09 4.42
N PHE A 340 5.46 -27.12 3.55
CA PHE A 340 4.14 -26.56 3.85
C PHE A 340 3.38 -27.39 4.89
N GLY A 341 3.69 -28.67 5.03
CA GLY A 341 3.06 -29.54 6.03
C GLY A 341 3.46 -29.18 7.46
N THR A 342 4.70 -28.73 7.66
CA THR A 342 5.21 -28.27 8.96
C THR A 342 5.30 -26.76 9.09
N SER A 343 4.91 -26.02 8.04
CA SER A 343 5.05 -24.55 7.96
C SER A 343 6.49 -24.08 8.21
N GLN A 344 7.48 -24.80 7.66
CA GLN A 344 8.91 -24.53 7.83
C GLN A 344 9.58 -24.21 6.50
N ILE A 345 10.52 -23.27 6.52
CA ILE A 345 11.59 -23.14 5.53
C ILE A 345 12.76 -23.99 6.04
N SER A 346 12.87 -25.21 5.52
CA SER A 346 13.88 -26.18 5.96
C SER A 346 15.29 -25.82 5.50
N ALA A 347 15.41 -25.08 4.39
CA ALA A 347 16.66 -24.51 3.94
C ALA A 347 16.39 -23.22 3.17
N PHE A 348 17.15 -22.16 3.46
CA PHE A 348 17.25 -20.95 2.67
C PHE A 348 18.72 -20.71 2.40
N ASN A 349 19.13 -20.65 1.14
CA ASN A 349 20.52 -20.43 0.75
C ASN A 349 20.60 -19.21 -0.15
N VAL A 350 21.62 -18.40 0.06
CA VAL A 350 21.94 -17.26 -0.80
C VAL A 350 23.45 -17.21 -1.04
N ALA A 351 23.81 -17.05 -2.30
CA ALA A 351 25.17 -16.72 -2.69
C ALA A 351 25.19 -15.49 -3.60
N GLY A 352 26.08 -14.55 -3.29
CA GLY A 352 26.30 -13.36 -4.10
C GLY A 352 27.77 -13.09 -4.28
N SER A 353 28.12 -12.37 -5.34
CA SER A 353 29.45 -11.81 -5.54
C SER A 353 29.35 -10.38 -6.02
N GLY A 354 30.32 -9.52 -5.73
CA GLY A 354 30.30 -8.17 -6.28
C GLY A 354 31.69 -7.59 -6.41
N GLY A 355 31.84 -6.63 -7.33
CA GLY A 355 33.13 -5.99 -7.62
C GLY A 355 33.62 -5.21 -6.41
N GLY A 356 34.35 -5.86 -5.51
CA GLY A 356 34.89 -5.29 -4.27
C GLY A 356 34.48 -6.03 -2.99
N PHE A 357 33.40 -6.81 -2.98
CA PHE A 357 32.88 -7.46 -1.77
C PHE A 357 33.22 -8.95 -1.63
N GLY A 358 33.86 -9.55 -2.64
CA GLY A 358 34.14 -10.99 -2.66
C GLY A 358 32.87 -11.82 -2.84
N THR A 359 32.98 -13.12 -2.57
CA THR A 359 31.88 -14.08 -2.60
C THR A 359 31.27 -14.19 -1.21
N TRP A 360 29.96 -14.01 -1.09
CA TRP A 360 29.16 -14.16 0.12
C TRP A 360 28.31 -15.41 -0.01
N ASN A 361 28.34 -16.28 1.00
CA ASN A 361 27.49 -17.46 1.07
C ASN A 361 26.82 -17.50 2.44
N ALA A 362 25.50 -17.42 2.49
CA ALA A 362 24.73 -17.51 3.72
C ALA A 362 23.64 -18.58 3.60
N SER A 363 23.35 -19.25 4.70
CA SER A 363 22.20 -20.12 4.81
C SER A 363 21.47 -19.97 6.14
N GLY A 364 20.22 -20.38 6.15
CA GLY A 364 19.35 -20.35 7.34
C GLY A 364 18.14 -21.25 7.18
N SER A 365 17.36 -21.34 8.24
CA SER A 365 16.07 -22.04 8.28
C SER A 365 15.18 -21.38 9.33
N GLY A 366 13.88 -21.64 9.28
CA GLY A 366 12.93 -21.10 10.25
C GLY A 366 11.49 -21.31 9.83
N SER A 367 10.53 -20.81 10.61
CA SER A 367 9.12 -20.94 10.26
C SER A 367 8.72 -20.00 9.12
N ILE A 368 7.67 -20.37 8.37
CA ILE A 368 7.05 -19.47 7.37
C ILE A 368 6.61 -18.16 8.03
N ALA A 369 6.02 -18.23 9.24
CA ALA A 369 5.60 -17.05 9.99
C ALA A 369 6.78 -16.12 10.34
N SER A 370 7.94 -16.67 10.69
CA SER A 370 9.16 -15.89 10.88
C SER A 370 9.60 -15.24 9.58
N PHE A 371 9.59 -15.98 8.47
CA PHE A 371 9.98 -15.46 7.16
C PHE A 371 9.09 -14.32 6.67
N THR A 372 7.77 -14.41 6.85
CA THR A 372 6.81 -13.35 6.49
C THR A 372 6.73 -12.23 7.51
N GLY A 373 7.26 -12.44 8.72
CA GLY A 373 7.30 -11.46 9.80
C GLY A 373 8.69 -10.87 10.01
N SER A 374 9.37 -11.29 11.08
CA SER A 374 10.66 -10.74 11.52
C SER A 374 11.88 -11.11 10.64
N GLY A 375 11.69 -12.00 9.67
CA GLY A 375 12.73 -12.70 8.94
C GLY A 375 13.27 -13.94 9.66
N ILE A 376 13.95 -14.79 8.90
CA ILE A 376 14.77 -15.91 9.38
C ILE A 376 16.24 -15.47 9.47
N SER A 377 16.96 -15.96 10.48
CA SER A 377 18.39 -15.67 10.62
C SER A 377 19.22 -16.41 9.58
N LEU A 378 20.19 -15.72 9.01
CA LEU A 378 21.18 -16.25 8.08
C LEU A 378 22.57 -16.22 8.72
N SER A 379 23.37 -17.23 8.41
CA SER A 379 24.78 -17.31 8.80
C SER A 379 25.62 -17.91 7.67
N GLY A 380 26.92 -17.60 7.63
CA GLY A 380 27.81 -18.23 6.67
C GLY A 380 29.18 -17.57 6.60
N SER A 381 29.72 -17.42 5.39
CA SER A 381 31.04 -16.83 5.19
C SER A 381 31.12 -15.91 3.98
N CYS A 382 32.06 -14.97 4.02
CA CYS A 382 32.50 -14.22 2.85
C CYS A 382 33.99 -14.43 2.59
N SER A 383 34.41 -14.44 1.31
CA SER A 383 35.80 -14.67 0.89
C SER A 383 36.18 -13.87 -0.34
N ALA A 384 37.47 -13.56 -0.50
CA ALA A 384 38.08 -13.02 -1.73
C ALA A 384 37.58 -11.62 -2.17
N GLY A 385 37.22 -10.76 -1.21
CA GLY A 385 36.89 -9.35 -1.45
C GLY A 385 38.02 -8.39 -1.07
N SER A 386 37.93 -7.13 -1.49
CA SER A 386 38.62 -6.02 -0.83
C SER A 386 37.85 -5.66 0.47
N GLY A 387 38.53 -5.17 1.52
CA GLY A 387 37.87 -4.81 2.79
C GLY A 387 37.77 -5.97 3.79
N SER A 388 36.67 -6.05 4.55
CA SER A 388 36.51 -7.01 5.68
C SER A 388 36.38 -8.47 5.23
N CYS A 389 36.09 -8.72 3.93
CA CYS A 389 36.02 -10.04 3.33
C CYS A 389 37.34 -10.50 2.68
N ALA A 390 38.47 -9.87 3.02
CA ALA A 390 39.80 -10.26 2.52
C ALA A 390 40.31 -11.60 3.10
N SER A 391 39.74 -12.05 4.21
CA SER A 391 39.92 -13.38 4.82
C SER A 391 38.54 -13.99 5.04
N PRO A 392 38.36 -15.33 5.02
CA PRO A 392 37.10 -15.96 5.39
C PRO A 392 36.56 -15.40 6.70
N ALA A 393 35.55 -14.54 6.59
CA ALA A 393 34.93 -13.87 7.73
C ALA A 393 33.52 -14.42 7.90
N ALA A 394 33.12 -14.61 9.16
CA ALA A 394 31.77 -15.03 9.48
C ALA A 394 30.78 -13.92 9.09
N ILE A 395 29.72 -14.30 8.39
CA ILE A 395 28.63 -13.38 8.07
C ILE A 395 27.39 -13.76 8.86
N THR A 396 26.62 -12.75 9.23
CA THR A 396 25.30 -12.90 9.85
C THR A 396 24.29 -12.07 9.07
N GLY A 397 23.02 -12.40 9.16
CA GLY A 397 22.00 -11.62 8.49
C GLY A 397 20.60 -12.13 8.68
N THR A 398 19.70 -11.62 7.85
CA THR A 398 18.29 -11.98 7.85
C THR A 398 17.77 -12.10 6.43
N ALA A 399 16.89 -13.07 6.20
CA ALA A 399 16.02 -13.14 5.03
C ALA A 399 14.57 -13.00 5.47
N ALA A 400 13.85 -12.07 4.88
CA ALA A 400 12.40 -11.93 5.05
C ALA A 400 11.75 -11.97 3.68
N GLY A 401 10.49 -12.36 3.58
CA GLY A 401 9.88 -12.57 2.28
C GLY A 401 8.42 -12.98 2.34
N GLY A 402 7.88 -13.33 1.18
CA GLY A 402 6.52 -13.81 1.05
C GLY A 402 6.39 -14.74 -0.15
N PHE A 403 5.31 -15.50 -0.16
CA PHE A 403 4.97 -16.37 -1.27
C PHE A 403 4.11 -15.61 -2.28
N VAL A 404 4.19 -15.99 -3.55
CA VAL A 404 3.51 -15.34 -4.66
C VAL A 404 2.67 -16.37 -5.42
N GLY A 405 1.42 -16.00 -5.69
CA GLY A 405 0.38 -16.82 -6.29
C GLY A 405 -0.44 -17.62 -5.28
N THR A 406 -1.69 -17.91 -5.61
CA THR A 406 -2.57 -18.88 -4.92
C THR A 406 -1.87 -20.24 -4.69
N GLN A 407 -0.99 -20.59 -5.63
CA GLN A 407 0.03 -21.64 -5.75
C GLN A 407 1.16 -21.75 -4.73
N ALA A 408 1.47 -20.60 -4.11
CA ALA A 408 2.81 -20.30 -3.64
C ALA A 408 3.91 -20.68 -4.66
N LYS A 409 3.70 -20.53 -5.98
CA LYS A 409 4.71 -20.94 -6.99
C LYS A 409 5.89 -19.97 -7.09
N GLY A 410 5.69 -18.73 -6.69
CA GLY A 410 6.77 -17.76 -6.50
C GLY A 410 7.10 -17.57 -5.03
N LEU A 411 8.32 -17.14 -4.76
CA LEU A 411 8.79 -16.69 -3.46
C LEU A 411 9.64 -15.44 -3.68
N ILE A 412 9.29 -14.35 -3.02
CA ILE A 412 10.06 -13.11 -3.04
C ILE A 412 10.74 -12.96 -1.68
N SER A 413 11.98 -12.50 -1.66
CA SER A 413 12.72 -12.32 -0.41
C SER A 413 13.59 -11.08 -0.46
N SER A 414 13.59 -10.33 0.63
CA SER A 414 14.63 -9.35 0.94
C SER A 414 15.73 -10.01 1.77
N ILE A 415 16.98 -9.71 1.45
CA ILE A 415 18.18 -10.26 2.07
C ILE A 415 19.01 -9.12 2.62
N GLY A 416 19.47 -9.25 3.87
CA GLY A 416 20.46 -8.37 4.48
C GLY A 416 21.54 -9.19 5.18
N LEU A 417 22.79 -9.05 4.76
CA LEU A 417 23.95 -9.74 5.31
C LEU A 417 24.98 -8.73 5.80
N THR A 418 25.72 -9.08 6.85
CA THR A 418 26.74 -8.27 7.49
C THR A 418 28.00 -9.08 7.78
N SER A 419 29.16 -8.46 7.61
CA SER A 419 30.48 -9.01 7.92
C SER A 419 31.39 -7.88 8.38
N GLY A 420 31.55 -7.70 9.69
CA GLY A 420 32.26 -6.54 10.25
C GLY A 420 31.60 -5.22 9.81
N ALA A 421 32.35 -4.39 9.08
CA ALA A 421 31.85 -3.12 8.53
C ALA A 421 31.14 -3.29 7.18
N ASP A 422 31.36 -4.41 6.48
CA ASP A 422 30.74 -4.68 5.20
C ASP A 422 29.33 -5.22 5.37
N LYS A 423 28.47 -4.84 4.43
CA LYS A 423 27.05 -5.14 4.46
C LYS A 423 26.58 -5.32 3.01
N LEU A 424 25.77 -6.35 2.78
CA LEU A 424 25.19 -6.69 1.49
C LEU A 424 23.66 -6.73 1.64
N GLY A 425 22.94 -5.99 0.80
CA GLY A 425 21.47 -5.99 0.79
C GLY A 425 20.94 -6.28 -0.60
N GLY A 426 19.73 -6.82 -0.71
CA GLY A 426 19.07 -7.01 -1.99
C GLY A 426 17.69 -7.64 -1.87
N VAL A 427 17.02 -7.80 -3.01
CA VAL A 427 15.84 -8.65 -3.12
C VAL A 427 16.09 -9.78 -4.13
N ALA A 428 15.45 -10.91 -3.91
CA ALA A 428 15.52 -12.11 -4.71
C ALA A 428 14.11 -12.56 -5.07
N TYR A 429 13.93 -12.90 -6.34
CA TYR A 429 12.78 -13.65 -6.82
C TYR A 429 13.19 -15.11 -7.00
N MET A 430 12.43 -16.04 -6.43
CA MET A 430 12.63 -17.46 -6.64
C MET A 430 11.34 -18.11 -7.12
N LYS A 431 11.47 -19.12 -7.97
CA LYS A 431 10.35 -19.83 -8.60
C LYS A 431 10.48 -21.33 -8.34
N ARG A 432 9.34 -21.97 -8.12
CA ARG A 432 9.23 -23.41 -7.87
C ARG A 432 9.34 -24.25 -9.13
#